data_AF-A0A835N7Z4-F1
#
_entry.id   AF-A0A835N7Z4-F1
#
_cell.length_a   1.000
_cell.length_b   1.000
_cell.length_c   1.000
_cell.angle_alpha   90.00
_cell.angle_beta   90.00
_cell.angle_gamma   90.00
#
_symmetry.space_group_name_H-M   'P 1'
#
loop_
_entity.id
_entity.type
_entity.pdbx_description
1 polymer ?
#
loop_
_entity_poly.entity_id
_entity_poly.type
_entity_poly.pdbx_seq_one_letter_code
_entity_poly.pdbx_strand_id
1 'polypeptide(L)'
;MNWLKSFKMEIRMDFMNWPDQHPSLKILGSLEDPADLVRVSSVCRSWRHFVIANGLCKRLCLRIFPHFLRVDCVIEPSCGIEKPSEFGCSKFVEWETLKREHKTYAFLAQGCLSFPLRECILDAISASSTDNYPVESIRNTLQLGDNSEGRAS
;
A
#
# COMPACT_ATOMS: atom_id res chain seq x y z
N MET A 1 45.08 23.81 -32.20
CA MET A 1 45.29 23.40 -30.80
C MET A 1 43.96 23.53 -30.07
N ASN A 2 43.24 22.41 -29.95
CA ASN A 2 42.14 22.26 -28.99
C ASN A 2 42.74 22.14 -27.59
N TRP A 3 42.04 22.62 -26.55
CA TRP A 3 42.11 22.32 -25.09
C TRP A 3 41.72 23.66 -24.42
N LEU A 4 40.60 23.85 -23.72
CA LEU A 4 39.71 22.99 -22.97
C LEU A 4 38.26 23.48 -23.12
N LYS A 5 37.35 22.60 -23.53
CA LYS A 5 35.92 22.81 -23.27
C LYS A 5 35.76 22.76 -21.74
N SER A 6 35.34 23.87 -21.15
CA SER A 6 34.94 23.93 -19.74
C SER A 6 33.82 22.92 -19.52
N PHE A 7 34.12 21.80 -18.85
CA PHE A 7 33.10 20.90 -18.33
C PHE A 7 32.43 21.62 -17.18
N LYS A 8 31.27 22.22 -17.45
CA LYS A 8 30.36 22.69 -16.41
C LYS A 8 29.83 21.44 -15.71
N MET A 9 30.53 20.98 -14.66
CA MET A 9 29.99 19.94 -13.77
C MET A 9 28.79 20.52 -13.07
N GLU A 10 27.61 20.18 -13.58
CA GLU A 10 26.34 20.40 -12.89
C GLU A 10 26.38 19.50 -11.65
N ILE A 11 26.65 20.07 -10.48
CA ILE A 11 26.59 19.35 -9.21
C ILE A 11 25.11 19.00 -8.99
N ARG A 12 24.72 17.80 -9.45
CA ARG A 12 23.41 17.23 -9.19
C ARG A 12 23.40 16.68 -7.79
N MET A 13 23.03 17.54 -6.84
CA MET A 13 22.87 17.18 -5.45
C MET A 13 21.56 16.40 -5.29
N ASP A 14 21.64 15.17 -4.79
CA ASP A 14 20.44 14.40 -4.44
C ASP A 14 19.75 15.09 -3.26
N PHE A 15 18.47 15.46 -3.42
CA PHE A 15 17.72 16.12 -2.35
C PHE A 15 17.52 15.20 -1.14
N MET A 16 17.68 13.89 -1.30
CA MET A 16 17.70 12.95 -0.18
C MET A 16 18.93 13.08 0.71
N ASN A 17 20.00 13.70 0.20
CA ASN A 17 21.22 13.99 0.95
C ASN A 17 21.18 15.40 1.58
N TRP A 18 20.05 16.10 1.52
CA TRP A 18 19.91 17.35 2.24
C TRP A 18 19.99 17.08 3.75
N PRO A 19 20.73 17.92 4.50
CA PRO A 19 20.85 17.74 5.95
C PRO A 19 19.49 17.91 6.65
N ASP A 20 18.61 18.70 6.04
CA ASP A 20 17.20 18.78 6.42
C ASP A 20 16.38 17.79 5.59
N GLN A 21 15.75 16.83 6.26
CA GLN A 21 14.87 15.83 5.65
C GLN A 21 13.44 16.34 5.41
N HIS A 22 13.05 17.48 6.00
CA HIS A 22 11.70 18.04 5.85
C HIS A 22 11.27 18.30 4.40
N PRO A 23 12.11 18.87 3.52
CA PRO A 23 11.73 19.12 2.14
C PRO A 23 11.48 17.83 1.37
N SER A 24 12.37 16.84 1.52
CA SER A 24 12.27 15.52 0.90
C SER A 24 11.00 14.80 1.34
N LEU A 25 10.69 14.88 2.63
CA LEU A 25 9.45 14.34 3.18
C LEU A 25 8.21 15.03 2.61
N LYS A 26 8.24 16.35 2.46
CA LYS A 26 7.11 17.12 1.92
C LYS A 26 6.87 16.81 0.44
N ILE A 27 7.93 16.73 -0.36
CA ILE A 27 7.87 16.42 -1.79
C ILE A 27 7.36 14.98 -2.01
N LEU A 28 7.94 14.00 -1.31
CA LEU A 28 7.51 12.61 -1.46
C LEU A 28 6.14 12.37 -0.81
N GLY A 29 5.81 13.09 0.25
CA GLY A 29 4.51 13.03 0.91
C GLY A 29 3.35 13.67 0.14
N SER A 30 3.65 14.49 -0.88
CA SER A 30 2.63 15.05 -1.78
C SER A 30 2.27 14.13 -2.95
N LEU A 31 2.96 12.99 -3.11
CA LEU A 31 2.60 11.99 -4.12
C LEU A 31 1.25 11.36 -3.80
N GLU A 32 0.40 11.21 -4.82
CA GLU A 32 -0.97 10.69 -4.68
C GLU A 32 -1.12 9.27 -5.24
N ASP A 33 -0.29 8.88 -6.22
CA ASP A 33 -0.26 7.53 -6.77
C ASP A 33 0.69 6.64 -5.94
N PRO A 34 0.20 5.54 -5.33
CA PRO A 34 1.05 4.59 -4.61
C PRO A 34 2.12 3.96 -5.52
N ALA A 35 1.89 3.85 -6.83
CA ALA A 35 2.90 3.37 -7.76
C ALA A 35 4.12 4.31 -7.83
N ASP A 36 3.92 5.62 -7.67
CA ASP A 36 5.03 6.58 -7.66
C ASP A 36 5.93 6.39 -6.45
N LEU A 37 5.38 6.10 -5.26
CA LEU A 37 6.18 5.78 -4.07
C LEU A 37 7.00 4.49 -4.25
N VAL A 38 6.46 3.51 -4.96
CA VAL A 38 7.19 2.27 -5.31
C VAL A 38 8.31 2.57 -6.30
N ARG A 39 8.06 3.40 -7.32
CA ARG A 39 9.09 3.83 -8.28
C ARG A 39 10.21 4.61 -7.59
N VAL A 40 9.88 5.56 -6.72
CA VAL A 40 10.81 6.31 -5.84
C VAL A 40 11.66 5.34 -5.02
N SER A 41 11.05 4.30 -4.45
CA SER A 41 11.75 3.27 -3.69
C SER A 41 12.68 2.38 -4.52
N SER A 42 12.52 2.37 -5.85
CA SER A 42 13.36 1.58 -6.76
C SER A 42 14.61 2.32 -7.25
N VAL A 43 14.70 3.64 -7.01
CA VAL A 43 15.82 4.48 -7.46
C VAL A 43 17.14 4.00 -6.86
N CYS A 44 17.21 3.89 -5.53
CA CYS A 44 18.37 3.34 -4.83
C CYS A 44 18.02 2.90 -3.40
N ARG A 45 19.00 2.30 -2.70
CA ARG A 45 18.80 1.81 -1.32
C ARG A 45 18.48 2.94 -0.33
N SER A 46 19.11 4.11 -0.46
CA SER A 46 18.88 5.24 0.44
C SER A 46 17.46 5.80 0.30
N TRP A 47 16.97 5.91 -0.94
CA TRP A 47 15.61 6.33 -1.25
C TRP A 47 14.59 5.34 -0.71
N ARG A 48 14.80 4.04 -0.98
CA ARG A 48 13.99 2.98 -0.39
C ARG A 48 13.95 3.06 1.13
N HIS A 49 15.11 3.23 1.75
CA HIS A 49 15.21 3.30 3.21
C HIS A 49 14.39 4.49 3.74
N PHE A 50 14.52 5.66 3.12
CA PHE A 50 13.79 6.84 3.52
C PHE A 50 12.27 6.68 3.39
N VAL A 51 11.78 6.14 2.27
CA VAL A 51 10.34 5.91 2.05
C VAL A 51 9.75 4.99 3.11
N ILE A 52 10.46 3.89 3.42
CA ILE A 52 10.03 2.89 4.41
C ILE A 52 10.11 3.47 5.83
N ALA A 53 11.25 4.08 6.20
CA ALA A 53 11.46 4.64 7.53
C ALA A 53 10.46 5.75 7.87
N ASN A 54 10.03 6.53 6.88
CA ASN A 54 9.02 7.57 7.05
C ASN A 54 7.57 7.07 6.90
N GLY A 55 7.36 5.79 6.56
CA GLY A 55 6.03 5.19 6.43
C GLY A 55 5.16 5.83 5.35
N LEU A 56 5.75 6.32 4.25
CA LEU A 56 5.02 7.11 3.26
C LEU A 56 3.86 6.34 2.61
N CYS A 57 4.05 5.06 2.28
CA CYS A 57 2.98 4.23 1.73
C CYS A 57 1.82 4.05 2.71
N LYS A 58 2.10 3.92 4.02
CA LYS A 58 1.08 3.85 5.07
C LYS A 58 0.30 5.17 5.14
N ARG A 59 1.00 6.31 5.18
CA ARG A 59 0.35 7.64 5.18
C ARG A 59 -0.54 7.86 3.96
N LEU A 60 -0.07 7.49 2.77
CA LEU A 60 -0.86 7.60 1.55
C LEU A 60 -2.09 6.68 1.59
N CYS A 61 -1.91 5.42 1.98
CA CYS A 61 -3.01 4.46 2.08
C CYS A 61 -4.10 4.96 3.05
N LEU A 62 -3.72 5.50 4.22
CA LEU A 62 -4.66 6.05 5.19
C LEU A 62 -5.35 7.33 4.70
N ARG A 63 -4.71 8.12 3.84
CA ARG A 63 -5.36 9.28 3.18
C ARG A 63 -6.41 8.84 2.16
N ILE A 64 -6.11 7.80 1.38
CA ILE A 64 -7.04 7.23 0.39
C ILE A 64 -8.20 6.51 1.10
N PHE A 65 -7.90 5.75 2.16
CA PHE A 65 -8.88 4.93 2.88
C PHE A 65 -8.71 5.05 4.40
N PRO A 66 -9.36 6.04 5.04
CA PRO A 66 -9.21 6.30 6.48
C PRO A 66 -9.65 5.16 7.39
N HIS A 67 -10.50 4.24 6.94
CA HIS A 67 -10.98 3.12 7.76
C HIS A 67 -9.84 2.16 8.17
N PHE A 68 -8.72 2.15 7.46
CA PHE A 68 -7.53 1.38 7.85
C PHE A 68 -6.83 1.93 9.10
N LEU A 69 -7.22 3.09 9.63
CA LEU A 69 -6.73 3.58 10.93
C LEU A 69 -7.03 2.60 12.09
N ARG A 70 -8.01 1.72 11.92
CA ARG A 70 -8.38 0.68 12.90
C ARG A 70 -7.50 -0.58 12.81
N VAL A 71 -6.58 -0.65 11.84
CA VAL A 71 -5.69 -1.80 11.69
C VAL A 71 -4.54 -1.67 12.69
N ASP A 72 -4.51 -2.55 13.69
CA ASP A 72 -3.50 -2.53 14.75
C ASP A 72 -2.10 -2.93 14.24
N CYS A 73 -2.02 -3.99 13.43
CA CYS A 73 -0.75 -4.48 12.92
C CYS A 73 -0.88 -5.27 11.60
N VAL A 74 0.24 -5.35 10.88
CA VAL A 74 0.39 -6.19 9.69
C VAL A 74 1.12 -7.47 10.06
N ILE A 75 0.43 -8.60 9.95
CA ILE A 75 0.98 -9.93 10.18
C ILE A 75 1.16 -10.59 8.81
N GLU A 76 2.40 -10.94 8.48
CA GLU A 76 2.70 -11.77 7.32
C GLU A 76 2.86 -13.21 7.83
N PRO A 77 2.00 -14.16 7.43
CA PRO A 77 2.18 -15.56 7.79
C PRO A 77 3.47 -16.04 7.12
N SER A 78 4.54 -16.12 7.89
CA SER A 78 5.85 -16.57 7.40
C SER A 78 5.71 -17.98 6.82
N CYS A 79 6.17 -18.18 5.58
CA CYS A 79 6.55 -19.51 5.13
C CYS A 79 7.81 -19.92 5.92
N GLY A 80 7.60 -20.45 7.14
CA GLY A 80 8.62 -21.04 7.99
C GLY A 80 9.73 -20.09 8.46
N ILE A 81 9.42 -19.16 9.38
CA ILE A 81 10.46 -18.66 10.29
C ILE A 81 9.91 -18.74 11.71
N GLU A 82 10.71 -19.43 12.51
CA GLU A 82 10.54 -19.78 13.91
C GLU A 82 10.21 -18.53 14.76
N LYS A 83 9.57 -18.78 15.90
CA LYS A 83 9.25 -17.80 16.94
C LYS A 83 10.36 -16.77 17.09
N PRO A 84 10.04 -15.49 17.34
CA PRO A 84 11.06 -14.47 17.55
C PRO A 84 12.03 -14.96 18.63
N SER A 85 13.26 -15.28 18.22
CA SER A 85 14.33 -15.55 19.15
C SER A 85 14.40 -14.37 20.10
N GLU A 86 14.36 -14.65 21.40
CA GLU A 86 14.39 -13.68 22.50
C GLU A 86 15.65 -12.77 22.48
N PHE A 87 16.56 -13.00 21.53
CA PHE A 87 17.81 -12.27 21.32
C PHE A 87 17.80 -11.33 20.09
N GLY A 88 16.65 -11.08 19.48
CA GLY A 88 16.54 -10.12 18.37
C GLY A 88 16.80 -8.68 18.81
N CYS A 89 17.75 -7.99 18.17
CA CYS A 89 17.94 -6.55 18.36
C CYS A 89 16.65 -5.81 18.03
N SER A 90 16.10 -5.05 18.98
CA SER A 90 14.83 -4.31 18.84
C SER A 90 14.73 -3.49 17.54
N LYS A 91 15.85 -2.86 17.11
CA LYS A 91 15.92 -2.09 15.85
C LYS A 91 15.75 -2.94 14.59
N PHE A 92 16.23 -4.19 14.61
CA PHE A 92 16.07 -5.11 13.48
C PHE A 92 14.62 -5.54 13.33
N VAL A 93 13.97 -5.88 14.45
CA VAL A 93 12.55 -6.26 14.49
C VAL A 93 11.65 -5.11 14.05
N GLU A 94 11.96 -3.88 14.47
CA GLU A 94 11.28 -2.66 14.04
C GLU A 94 11.43 -2.44 12.54
N TRP A 95 12.65 -2.54 11.99
CA TRP A 95 12.90 -2.35 10.57
C TRP A 95 12.20 -3.38 9.69
N GLU A 96 12.21 -4.66 10.07
CA GLU A 96 11.45 -5.69 9.33
C GLU A 96 9.94 -5.45 9.39
N THR A 97 9.44 -4.90 10.49
CA THR A 97 8.03 -4.50 10.61
C THR A 97 7.70 -3.36 9.65
N LEU A 98 8.54 -2.32 9.58
CA LEU A 98 8.36 -1.22 8.64
C LEU A 98 8.40 -1.68 7.17
N LYS A 99 9.27 -2.64 6.83
CA LYS A 99 9.29 -3.24 5.48
C LYS A 99 8.00 -3.98 5.16
N ARG A 100 7.47 -4.76 6.11
CA ARG A 100 6.20 -5.48 5.96
C ARG A 100 5.05 -4.50 5.76
N GLU A 101 4.95 -3.49 6.62
CA GLU A 101 3.95 -2.43 6.48
C GLU A 101 4.08 -1.72 5.13
N HIS A 102 5.29 -1.34 4.71
CA HIS A 102 5.50 -0.69 3.41
C HIS A 102 4.93 -1.51 2.24
N LYS A 103 5.23 -2.81 2.18
CA LYS A 103 4.68 -3.70 1.13
C LYS A 103 3.16 -3.76 1.19
N THR A 104 2.60 -4.04 2.38
CA THR A 104 1.17 -4.23 2.56
C THR A 104 0.38 -2.96 2.25
N TYR A 105 0.78 -1.81 2.79
CA TYR A 105 0.08 -0.56 2.55
C TYR A 105 0.26 -0.04 1.13
N ALA A 106 1.40 -0.29 0.46
CA ALA A 106 1.55 0.03 -0.96
C ALA A 106 0.58 -0.82 -1.81
N PHE A 107 0.48 -2.12 -1.53
CA PHE A 107 -0.43 -3.02 -2.22
C PHE A 107 -1.90 -2.65 -1.97
N LEU A 108 -2.28 -2.40 -0.71
CA LEU A 108 -3.64 -2.00 -0.35
C LEU A 108 -4.03 -0.66 -1.00
N ALA A 109 -3.16 0.36 -0.93
CA ALA A 109 -3.41 1.64 -1.59
C ALA A 109 -3.62 1.48 -3.09
N GLN A 110 -2.78 0.68 -3.75
CA GLN A 110 -2.94 0.39 -5.17
C GLN A 110 -4.28 -0.32 -5.44
N GLY A 111 -4.63 -1.32 -4.64
CA GLY A 111 -5.91 -2.02 -4.75
C GLY A 111 -7.09 -1.06 -4.63
N CYS A 112 -7.11 -0.21 -3.60
CA CYS A 112 -8.17 0.77 -3.39
C CYS A 112 -8.37 1.74 -4.57
N LEU A 113 -7.31 2.07 -5.31
CA LEU A 113 -7.41 2.92 -6.50
C LEU A 113 -7.77 2.13 -7.77
N SER A 114 -7.31 0.89 -7.87
CA SER A 114 -7.56 0.03 -9.04
C SER A 114 -8.97 -0.54 -9.08
N PHE A 115 -9.63 -0.71 -7.93
CA PHE A 115 -11.01 -1.15 -7.88
C PHE A 115 -11.95 0.05 -8.07
N PRO A 116 -12.70 0.14 -9.19
CA PRO A 116 -13.82 1.06 -9.25
C PRO A 116 -14.82 0.57 -8.20
N LEU A 117 -14.86 1.26 -7.05
CA LEU A 117 -15.82 1.02 -5.98
C LEU A 117 -17.19 1.49 -6.46
N ARG A 118 -17.70 0.91 -7.55
CA ARG A 118 -18.96 1.30 -8.18
C ARG A 118 -20.14 0.67 -7.46
N GLU A 119 -19.98 -0.49 -6.82
CA GLU A 119 -21.10 -1.23 -6.26
C GLU A 119 -20.66 -2.13 -5.10
N CYS A 120 -20.06 -1.55 -4.06
CA CYS A 120 -20.10 -2.24 -2.78
C CYS A 120 -21.57 -2.37 -2.39
N ILE A 121 -22.02 -3.59 -2.13
CA ILE A 121 -23.37 -3.95 -1.66
C ILE A 121 -23.91 -2.82 -0.76
N LEU A 122 -24.79 -1.99 -1.34
CA LEU A 122 -25.32 -0.80 -0.67
C LEU A 122 -26.26 -1.20 0.49
N ASP A 123 -26.94 -2.34 0.32
CA ASP A 123 -27.90 -2.88 1.26
C ASP A 123 -27.43 -4.22 1.81
N ALA A 124 -27.44 -4.38 3.13
CA ALA A 124 -27.03 -5.62 3.77
C ALA A 124 -27.77 -6.83 3.16
N ILE A 125 -27.02 -7.83 2.69
CA ILE A 125 -27.60 -9.11 2.25
C ILE A 125 -28.08 -9.85 3.51
N SER A 126 -29.36 -9.70 3.82
CA SER A 126 -30.03 -10.48 4.85
C SER A 126 -30.43 -11.83 4.27
N ALA A 127 -29.92 -12.92 4.85
CA ALA A 127 -30.52 -14.23 4.67
C ALA A 127 -31.73 -14.32 5.61
N SER A 128 -32.94 -14.11 5.09
CA SER A 128 -34.17 -14.40 5.82
C SER A 128 -34.45 -15.92 5.76
N SER A 129 -35.12 -16.44 6.79
CA SER A 129 -35.56 -17.83 6.85
C SER A 129 -36.43 -18.14 5.63
N THR A 130 -36.13 -19.21 4.89
CA THR A 130 -36.83 -19.55 3.65
C THR A 130 -38.13 -20.33 3.87
N ASP A 131 -38.82 -20.12 4.99
CA ASP A 131 -40.05 -20.84 5.34
C ASP A 131 -41.34 -20.10 4.93
N ASN A 132 -41.26 -18.81 4.59
CA ASN A 132 -42.43 -18.01 4.19
C ASN A 132 -42.52 -17.73 2.68
N TYR A 133 -42.40 -18.76 1.85
CA TYR A 133 -42.59 -18.63 0.40
C TYR A 133 -44.08 -18.35 0.06
N PRO A 134 -44.40 -17.38 -0.83
CA PRO A 134 -43.51 -16.61 -1.71
C PRO A 134 -43.09 -15.23 -1.19
N VAL A 135 -43.50 -14.86 0.03
CA VAL A 135 -43.21 -13.53 0.60
C VAL A 135 -41.70 -13.35 0.83
N GLU A 136 -41.04 -14.41 1.27
CA GLU A 136 -39.59 -14.52 1.41
C GLU A 136 -39.05 -15.41 0.28
N SER A 137 -38.32 -14.80 -0.65
CA SER A 137 -37.69 -15.50 -1.78
C SER A 137 -36.25 -15.07 -1.93
N ILE A 138 -35.39 -15.97 -2.42
CA ILE A 138 -33.99 -15.66 -2.71
C ILE A 138 -33.95 -14.56 -3.78
N ARG A 139 -33.48 -13.36 -3.42
CA ARG A 139 -33.20 -12.28 -4.36
C ARG A 139 -31.74 -12.38 -4.77
N ASN A 140 -31.48 -12.67 -6.04
CA ASN A 140 -30.13 -12.64 -6.56
C ASN A 140 -29.69 -11.17 -6.66
N THR A 141 -28.62 -10.82 -5.94
CA THR A 141 -28.01 -9.49 -5.95
C THR A 141 -26.77 -9.42 -6.85
N LEU A 142 -26.36 -10.54 -7.46
CA LEU A 142 -25.24 -10.57 -8.40
C LEU A 142 -25.63 -9.91 -9.72
N GLN A 143 -24.76 -9.04 -10.23
CA GLN A 143 -24.90 -8.50 -11.57
C GLN A 143 -24.43 -9.51 -12.64
N LEU A 144 -24.85 -9.29 -13.89
CA LEU A 144 -24.50 -10.16 -15.02
C LEU A 144 -22.98 -10.39 -15.15
N GLY A 145 -22.16 -9.41 -14.72
CA GLY A 145 -20.70 -9.47 -14.73
C GLY A 145 -20.04 -10.15 -13.52
N ASP A 146 -20.79 -10.43 -12.44
CA ASP A 146 -20.28 -11.13 -11.25
C ASP A 146 -20.30 -12.65 -11.42
N ASN A 147 -20.99 -13.13 -12.46
CA ASN A 147 -21.01 -14.53 -12.81
C ASN A 147 -19.64 -14.93 -13.36
N SER A 148 -18.82 -15.56 -12.52
CA SER A 148 -17.75 -16.40 -13.03
C SER A 148 -18.39 -17.53 -13.82
N GLU A 149 -18.15 -17.57 -15.14
CA GLU A 149 -18.66 -18.58 -16.05
C GLU A 149 -18.57 -19.98 -15.42
N GLY A 150 -19.74 -20.61 -15.16
CA GLY A 150 -19.75 -22.04 -14.83
C GLY A 150 -20.71 -22.55 -13.77
N ARG A 151 -21.69 -21.78 -13.27
CA ARG A 151 -22.76 -22.36 -12.45
C ARG A 151 -24.13 -22.01 -13.00
N ALA A 152 -24.83 -23.03 -13.52
CA ALA A 152 -26.20 -22.92 -13.97
C ALA A 152 -27.10 -22.52 -12.79
N SER A 153 -27.98 -21.56 -13.07
CA SER A 153 -29.06 -21.09 -12.19
C SER A 153 -30.10 -22.17 -11.93
#